data_AF-A0A2M6Z717-F1
#
_entry.id   AF-A0A2M6Z717-F1
#
_cell.length_a   1.000
_cell.length_b   1.000
_cell.length_c   1.000
_cell.angle_alpha   90.00
_cell.angle_beta   90.00
_cell.angle_gamma   90.00
#
_symmetry.space_group_name_H-M   'P 1'
#
loop_
_entity.id
_entity.type
_entity.pdbx_description
1 polymer ?
#
loop_
_entity_poly.entity_id
_entity_poly.type
_entity_poly.pdbx_seq_one_letter_code
_entity_poly.pdbx_strand_id
1 'polypeptide(L)'
;MKIPLEHEELTGRIRQAAFETHCYFGNEFLEKIYENSLSRHLRKIGLGALQQEPITVRDEAQVHHYLKISKLTDLLSNSSLTSGPKSSNSK
;
A
#
# COMPACT_ATOMS: atom_id res chain seq x y z
N MET A 1 -24.05 24.32 6.17
CA MET A 1 -22.71 24.91 5.97
C MET A 1 -21.73 23.75 5.90
N LYS A 2 -21.02 23.55 4.78
CA LYS A 2 -20.10 22.41 4.62
C LYS A 2 -18.75 22.80 5.22
N ILE A 3 -18.23 22.00 6.14
CA ILE A 3 -16.91 22.23 6.73
C ILE A 3 -15.87 21.76 5.69
N PRO A 4 -14.95 22.62 5.25
CA PRO A 4 -13.91 22.22 4.31
C PRO A 4 -13.00 21.18 4.97
N LEU A 5 -12.70 20.10 4.23
CA LEU A 5 -11.81 19.05 4.72
C LEU A 5 -10.36 19.55 4.65
N GLU A 6 -9.58 19.19 5.66
CA GLU A 6 -8.13 19.43 5.62
C GLU A 6 -7.54 18.74 4.38
N HIS A 7 -6.84 19.50 3.54
CA HIS A 7 -6.24 19.07 2.27
C HIS A 7 -7.21 18.65 1.14
N GLU A 8 -8.45 19.15 1.11
CA GLU A 8 -9.41 18.84 0.03
C GLU A 8 -8.85 19.06 -1.39
N GLU A 9 -8.17 20.20 -1.62
CA GLU A 9 -7.59 20.52 -2.93
C GLU A 9 -6.45 19.58 -3.32
N LEU A 10 -5.50 19.34 -2.41
CA LEU A 10 -4.37 18.45 -2.64
C LEU A 10 -4.85 17.01 -2.90
N THR A 11 -5.79 16.54 -2.09
CA THR A 11 -6.42 15.21 -2.25
C THR A 11 -7.13 15.11 -3.60
N GLY A 12 -7.84 16.17 -4.01
CA GLY A 12 -8.49 16.24 -5.31
C GLY A 12 -7.50 16.06 -6.47
N ARG A 13 -6.37 16.76 -6.43
CA ARG A 13 -5.30 16.67 -7.44
C ARG A 13 -4.67 15.28 -7.50
N ILE A 14 -4.38 14.67 -6.34
CA ILE A 14 -3.81 13.32 -6.28
C ILE A 14 -4.81 12.30 -6.83
N ARG A 15 -6.07 12.38 -6.41
CA ARG A 15 -7.14 11.46 -6.86
C ARG A 15 -7.36 11.54 -8.36
N GLN A 16 -7.34 12.75 -8.93
CA GLN A 16 -7.48 12.94 -10.38
C GLN A 16 -6.32 12.25 -11.14
N ALA A 17 -5.07 12.47 -10.72
CA ALA A 17 -3.90 11.83 -11.33
C ALA A 17 -3.95 10.29 -11.24
N ALA A 18 -4.40 9.75 -10.10
CA ALA A 18 -4.59 8.31 -9.91
C ALA A 18 -5.70 7.76 -10.81
N PHE A 19 -6.82 8.47 -10.91
CA PHE A 19 -7.96 8.09 -11.76
C PHE A 19 -7.57 8.06 -13.24
N GLU A 20 -6.89 9.10 -13.74
CA GLU A 20 -6.39 9.15 -15.13
C GLU A 20 -5.42 8.01 -15.43
N THR A 21 -4.53 7.69 -14.49
CA THR A 21 -3.61 6.55 -14.61
C THR A 21 -4.39 5.24 -14.71
N HIS A 22 -5.40 5.03 -13.87
CA HIS A 22 -6.23 3.84 -13.91
C HIS A 22 -7.06 3.74 -15.21
N CYS A 23 -7.68 4.83 -15.67
CA CYS A 23 -8.42 4.85 -16.93
C CYS A 23 -7.55 4.50 -18.14
N TYR A 24 -6.27 4.86 -18.12
CA TYR A 24 -5.33 4.56 -19.21
C TYR A 24 -4.88 3.09 -19.23
N PHE A 25 -4.55 2.52 -18.06
CA PHE A 25 -3.98 1.16 -17.98
C PHE A 25 -5.00 0.04 -17.67
N GLY A 26 -6.18 0.38 -17.14
CA GLY A 26 -7.18 -0.60 -16.73
C GLY A 26 -6.78 -1.39 -15.47
N ASN A 27 -6.76 -2.72 -15.56
CA ASN A 27 -6.41 -3.65 -14.46
C ASN A 27 -5.31 -4.66 -14.85
N GLU A 28 -4.71 -4.52 -16.04
CA GLU A 28 -3.93 -5.58 -16.69
C GLU A 28 -2.44 -5.58 -16.28
N PHE A 29 -1.96 -4.48 -15.71
CA PHE A 29 -0.53 -4.26 -15.49
C PHE A 29 -0.08 -4.50 -14.04
N LEU A 30 1.21 -4.73 -13.88
CA LEU A 30 1.85 -4.82 -12.57
C LEU A 30 1.79 -3.48 -11.83
N GLU A 31 1.74 -3.53 -10.50
CA GLU A 31 1.75 -2.35 -9.61
C GLU A 31 2.86 -1.35 -9.97
N LYS A 32 4.04 -1.83 -10.39
CA LYS A 32 5.17 -0.96 -10.77
C LYS A 32 4.86 -0.04 -11.96
N ILE A 33 4.02 -0.48 -12.89
CA ILE A 33 3.61 0.33 -14.04
C ILE A 33 2.70 1.47 -13.58
N TYR A 34 1.73 1.18 -12.72
CA TYR A 34 0.86 2.20 -12.11
C TYR A 34 1.67 3.19 -11.29
N GLU A 35 2.58 2.70 -10.44
CA GLU A 35 3.43 3.54 -9.59
C GLU A 35 4.27 4.51 -10.42
N ASN A 36 4.95 4.00 -11.47
CA ASN A 36 5.78 4.82 -12.35
C ASN A 36 4.98 5.88 -13.11
N SER A 37 3.79 5.51 -13.61
CA SER A 37 2.93 6.45 -14.31
C SER A 37 2.37 7.53 -13.39
N LEU A 38 1.86 7.14 -12.22
CA LEU A 38 1.32 8.07 -11.25
C LEU A 38 2.40 9.04 -10.76
N SER A 39 3.59 8.54 -10.44
CA SER A 39 4.74 9.38 -10.06
C SER A 39 5.10 10.39 -11.16
N ARG A 40 5.01 9.99 -12.44
CA ARG A 40 5.20 10.92 -13.57
C ARG A 40 4.08 11.95 -13.67
N HIS A 41 2.81 11.56 -13.48
CA HIS A 41 1.69 12.50 -13.48
C HIS A 41 1.80 13.54 -12.36
N LEU A 42 2.06 13.08 -11.14
CA LEU A 42 2.25 13.95 -9.98
C LEU A 42 3.38 14.96 -10.23
N ARG A 43 4.54 14.51 -10.75
CA ARG A 43 5.65 15.41 -11.08
C ARG A 43 5.26 16.49 -12.09
N LYS A 44 4.49 16.14 -13.13
CA LYS A 44 4.02 17.10 -14.14
C LYS A 44 3.16 18.21 -13.55
N ILE A 45 2.40 17.92 -12.49
CA ILE A 45 1.55 18.90 -11.80
C ILE A 45 2.25 19.52 -10.57
N GLY A 46 3.58 19.40 -10.48
CA GLY A 46 4.40 20.00 -9.42
C GLY A 46 4.33 19.27 -8.07
N LEU A 47 3.85 18.02 -8.04
CA LEU A 47 3.80 17.19 -6.84
C LEU A 47 4.89 16.10 -6.87
N GLY A 48 5.71 16.03 -5.81
CA GLY A 48 6.69 14.98 -5.64
C GLY A 48 6.13 13.79 -4.85
N ALA A 49 6.46 12.57 -5.29
CA ALA A 49 6.17 11.35 -4.53
C ALA A 49 7.36 10.39 -4.64
N LEU A 50 7.84 9.92 -3.49
CA LEU A 50 8.84 8.86 -3.41
C LEU A 50 8.19 7.52 -3.74
N GLN A 51 8.92 6.67 -4.47
CA GLN A 51 8.45 5.37 -4.94
C GLN A 51 9.18 4.28 -4.18
N GLN A 52 8.45 3.33 -3.60
CA GLN A 52 8.98 2.21 -2.81
C GLN A 52 10.07 2.61 -1.80
N GLU A 53 9.94 3.76 -1.13
CA GLU A 53 10.93 4.18 -0.13
C GLU A 53 10.99 3.14 1.01
N PRO A 54 12.17 2.61 1.35
CA PRO A 54 12.30 1.67 2.45
C PRO A 54 11.85 2.30 3.77
N ILE A 55 11.03 1.57 4.51
CA ILE A 55 10.64 1.98 5.86
C ILE A 55 11.44 1.15 6.84
N THR A 56 12.05 1.84 7.80
CA THR A 56 12.71 1.20 8.92
C THR A 56 11.65 0.73 9.91
N VAL A 57 11.57 -0.59 10.09
CA VAL A 57 10.72 -1.20 11.12
C VAL A 57 11.64 -1.78 12.18
N ARG A 58 11.33 -1.47 13.43
CA ARG A 58 12.05 -2.00 14.59
C ARG A 58 11.14 -3.02 15.25
N ASP A 59 11.66 -4.21 15.48
CA ASP A 59 11.00 -5.23 16.30
C ASP A 59 11.99 -5.83 17.30
N GLU A 60 11.53 -6.05 18.54
CA GLU A 60 12.14 -6.56 19.78
C GLU A 60 13.66 -6.34 20.07
N ALA A 61 14.56 -6.36 19.09
CA ALA A 61 15.95 -5.90 19.16
C ALA A 61 16.61 -5.66 17.78
N GLN A 62 15.89 -5.82 16.67
CA GLN A 62 16.44 -5.89 15.32
C GLN A 62 15.83 -4.82 14.39
N VAL A 63 16.68 -4.27 13.53
CA VAL A 63 16.32 -3.24 12.55
C VAL A 63 16.13 -3.90 11.19
N HIS A 64 14.92 -3.83 10.64
CA HIS A 64 14.61 -4.34 9.32
C HIS A 64 14.26 -3.18 8.37
N HIS A 65 14.75 -3.26 7.13
CA HIS A 65 14.40 -2.33 6.07
C HIS A 65 13.42 -3.03 5.12
N TYR A 66 12.17 -2.58 5.10
CA TYR A 66 11.15 -3.14 4.23
C TYR A 66 10.77 -2.14 3.15
N LEU A 67 10.70 -2.61 1.91
CA LEU A 67 10.01 -1.87 0.85
C LEU A 67 8.52 -2.03 1.09
N LYS A 68 7.80 -0.93 1.34
CA LYS A 68 6.34 -0.96 1.47
C LYS A 68 5.74 -1.17 0.08
N ILE A 69 5.51 -2.41 -0.30
CA ILE A 69 4.71 -2.76 -1.48
C ILE A 69 3.30 -2.97 -0.95
N SER A 70 2.35 -2.13 -1.36
CA SER A 70 0.96 -2.29 -0.98
C SER A 70 0.35 -3.49 -1.69
N LYS A 71 0.65 -4.71 -1.20
CA LYS A 71 -0.14 -5.95 -1.31
C LYS A 71 0.63 -7.12 -0.69
N LEU A 72 0.42 -7.38 0.59
CA LEU A 72 0.82 -8.62 1.27
C LEU A 72 -0.30 -9.18 2.18
N THR A 73 -1.57 -8.84 1.91
CA THR A 73 -2.70 -9.54 2.53
C THR A 73 -2.94 -10.94 1.96
N ASP A 74 -2.35 -11.26 0.80
CA ASP A 74 -2.62 -12.53 0.11
C ASP A 74 -1.61 -13.65 0.44
N LEU A 75 -0.51 -13.38 1.17
CA LEU A 75 0.53 -14.40 1.42
C LEU A 75 0.59 -14.95 2.86
N LEU A 76 -0.24 -14.47 3.80
CA LEU A 76 -0.21 -14.94 5.19
C LEU A 76 -1.55 -15.46 5.74
N SER A 77 -2.62 -15.48 4.95
CA SER A 77 -3.90 -15.97 5.46
C SER A 77 -4.12 -17.48 5.31
N ASN A 78 -3.35 -18.23 4.51
CA ASN A 78 -3.65 -19.66 4.28
C ASN A 78 -2.43 -20.57 4.07
N SER A 79 -1.36 -20.40 4.85
CA SER A 79 -0.38 -21.48 5.02
C SER A 79 -0.09 -21.71 6.50
N SER A 80 -1.02 -22.47 7.10
CA SER A 80 -0.90 -23.42 8.23
C SER A 80 0.14 -23.15 9.33
N LEU A 81 -0.33 -23.06 10.59
CA LEU A 81 0.19 -23.71 11.82
C LEU A 81 -0.22 -22.94 13.09
N THR A 82 -1.21 -23.44 13.84
CA THR A 82 -1.22 -23.28 15.31
C THR A 82 -1.27 -24.68 15.91
N SER A 83 -0.15 -25.07 16.49
CA SER A 83 0.06 -26.27 17.29
C SER A 83 -0.49 -26.09 18.72
N GLY A 84 -1.37 -27.01 19.16
CA GLY A 84 -1.63 -27.40 20.56
C GLY A 84 -2.48 -26.46 21.43
N PRO A 85 -3.10 -26.93 22.54
CA PRO A 85 -2.64 -28.04 23.39
C PRO A 85 -3.63 -29.22 23.52
N LYS A 86 -3.09 -30.33 24.05
CA LYS A 86 -3.80 -31.57 24.39
C LYS A 86 -4.88 -31.33 25.46
N SER A 87 -6.07 -31.91 25.26
CA SER A 87 -7.03 -32.18 26.33
C SER A 87 -7.38 -33.66 26.31
N SER A 88 -6.81 -34.37 27.27
CA SER A 88 -7.34 -35.62 27.82
C SER A 88 -8.73 -35.38 28.40
N ASN A 89 -9.73 -36.21 28.05
CA ASN A 89 -10.52 -36.86 29.09
C ASN A 89 -11.34 -38.04 28.58
N SER A 90 -11.29 -39.09 29.40
CA SER A 90 -11.98 -40.37 29.34
C SER A 90 -13.49 -40.24 29.51
N LYS A 91 -14.26 -41.05 28.77
CA LYS A 91 -15.14 -42.10 29.30
C LYS A 91 -15.70 -42.95 28.17
#